data_AF-A0A4C1VQD9-F1
#
_entry.id   AF-A0A4C1VQD9-F1
#
_cell.length_a   1.000
_cell.length_b   1.000
_cell.length_c   1.000
_cell.angle_alpha   90.00
_cell.angle_beta   90.00
_cell.angle_gamma   90.00
#
_symmetry.space_group_name_H-M   'P 1'
#
loop_
_entity.id
_entity.type
_entity.pdbx_description
1 polymer ?
#
loop_
_entity_poly.entity_id
_entity_poly.type
_entity_poly.pdbx_seq_one_letter_code
_entity_poly.pdbx_strand_id
1 'polypeptide(L)'
;MHLEQCSSTQNSVFSGLSSDIQNDLIKSIAQVIRDEIKSEINFAKFVSVIADETPDISHREQMSVIFRYLTKTGIEEICRFFDVTLERGADQLSQSILEIIDQFNCKEN
;
A
#
# COMPACT_ATOMS: atom_id res chain seq x y z
N MET A 1 -9.33 -11.11 -26.23
CA MET A 1 -9.51 -9.67 -26.51
C MET A 1 -8.23 -9.21 -27.21
N HIS A 2 -8.26 -9.25 -28.54
CA HIS A 2 -7.14 -8.93 -29.42
C HIS A 2 -7.27 -7.44 -29.74
N LEU A 3 -6.34 -6.61 -29.29
CA LEU A 3 -6.36 -5.19 -29.59
C LEU A 3 -5.84 -5.01 -31.02
N GLU A 4 -6.77 -4.79 -31.95
CA GLU A 4 -6.45 -4.44 -33.32
C GLU A 4 -5.65 -3.13 -33.37
N GLN A 5 -4.59 -3.16 -34.17
CA GLN A 5 -3.85 -2.00 -34.61
C GLN A 5 -4.76 -1.05 -35.40
N CYS A 6 -4.98 0.15 -34.88
CA CYS A 6 -5.50 1.26 -35.66
C CYS A 6 -4.33 2.11 -36.15
N SER A 7 -3.78 1.79 -37.32
CA SER A 7 -2.86 2.67 -38.04
C SER A 7 -3.65 3.61 -38.93
N SER A 8 -3.85 4.86 -38.50
CA SER A 8 -3.76 6.06 -39.36
C SER A 8 -4.22 7.33 -38.63
N THR A 9 -3.23 8.21 -38.42
CA THR A 9 -3.35 9.68 -38.36
C THR A 9 -4.06 10.33 -37.16
N GLN A 10 -3.53 10.34 -35.92
CA GLN A 10 -3.97 11.32 -34.89
C GLN A 10 -2.87 11.74 -33.91
N ASN A 11 -2.94 13.01 -33.49
CA ASN A 11 -2.00 13.77 -32.65
C ASN A 11 -1.32 12.98 -31.50
N SER A 12 -0.01 13.15 -31.32
CA SER A 12 0.83 12.47 -30.32
C SER A 12 0.56 12.86 -28.85
N VAL A 13 -0.59 13.46 -28.56
CA VAL A 13 -0.86 14.11 -27.26
C VAL A 13 -1.33 13.10 -26.21
N PHE A 14 -1.87 11.93 -26.62
CA PHE A 14 -2.35 10.92 -25.68
C PHE A 14 -1.78 9.54 -26.05
N SER A 15 -0.61 9.21 -25.50
CA SER A 15 -0.15 7.83 -25.48
C SER A 15 -0.50 7.23 -24.11
N GLY A 16 -1.43 6.27 -24.06
CA GLY A 16 -1.74 5.53 -22.82
C GLY A 16 -0.54 4.74 -22.27
N LEU A 17 0.57 4.71 -23.01
CA LEU A 17 1.86 4.15 -22.61
C LEU A 17 2.79 5.20 -21.99
N SER A 18 2.41 6.47 -21.90
CA SER A 18 3.18 7.48 -21.16
C SER A 18 3.35 7.03 -19.71
N SER A 19 4.56 7.16 -19.17
CA SER A 19 4.87 6.86 -17.77
C SER A 19 3.95 7.62 -16.81
N ASP A 20 3.57 8.84 -17.17
CA ASP A 20 2.74 9.70 -16.33
C ASP A 20 1.33 9.15 -16.21
N ILE A 21 0.73 8.78 -17.35
CA ILE A 21 -0.61 8.19 -17.40
C ILE A 21 -0.64 6.85 -16.66
N GLN A 22 0.38 6.01 -16.85
CA GLN A 22 0.47 4.73 -16.15
C GLN A 22 0.61 4.92 -14.64
N ASN A 23 1.48 5.84 -14.19
CA ASN A 23 1.69 6.12 -12.78
C ASN A 23 0.43 6.69 -12.12
N ASP A 24 -0.30 7.57 -12.78
CA ASP A 24 -1.55 8.15 -12.26
C ASP A 24 -2.66 7.09 -12.18
N LEU A 25 -2.75 6.19 -13.16
CA LEU A 25 -3.67 5.06 -13.10
C LEU A 25 -3.32 4.12 -11.92
N ILE A 26 -2.05 3.77 -11.75
CA ILE A 26 -1.59 2.93 -10.63
C ILE A 26 -1.93 3.59 -9.29
N LYS A 27 -1.65 4.89 -9.12
CA LYS A 27 -1.98 5.63 -7.91
C LYS A 27 -3.48 5.63 -7.63
N SER A 28 -4.29 5.82 -8.66
CA SER A 28 -5.76 5.85 -8.56
C SER A 28 -6.33 4.49 -8.12
N ILE A 29 -5.90 3.41 -8.78
CA ILE A 29 -6.31 2.04 -8.40
C ILE A 29 -5.85 1.72 -6.98
N ALA A 30 -4.59 2.04 -6.66
CA ALA A 30 -4.06 1.79 -5.34
C ALA A 30 -4.78 2.61 -4.26
N GLN A 31 -5.32 3.79 -4.59
CA GLN A 31 -6.13 4.58 -3.66
C GLN A 31 -7.46 3.89 -3.37
N VAL A 32 -8.18 3.43 -4.40
CA VAL A 32 -9.44 2.69 -4.23
C VAL A 32 -9.24 1.44 -3.37
N ILE A 33 -8.19 0.65 -3.65
CA ILE A 33 -7.87 -0.54 -2.86
C ILE A 33 -7.56 -0.16 -1.40
N ARG A 34 -6.77 0.89 -1.16
CA ARG A 34 -6.46 1.34 0.21
C ARG A 34 -7.69 1.78 0.97
N ASP A 35 -8.62 2.47 0.33
CA ASP A 35 -9.84 2.94 0.99
C ASP A 35 -10.76 1.77 1.37
N GLU A 36 -10.83 0.73 0.55
CA GLU A 36 -11.55 -0.51 0.90
C GLU A 36 -10.90 -1.22 2.09
N ILE A 37 -9.58 -1.38 2.09
CA ILE A 37 -8.84 -2.00 3.21
C ILE A 37 -9.08 -1.25 4.52
N LYS A 38 -9.04 0.10 4.48
CA LYS A 38 -9.34 0.93 5.66
C LYS A 38 -10.77 0.74 6.14
N SER A 39 -11.72 0.62 5.22
CA SER A 39 -13.12 0.32 5.53
C SER A 39 -13.23 -1.01 6.26
N GLU A 40 -12.65 -2.08 5.70
CA GLU A 40 -12.66 -3.41 6.30
C GLU A 40 -12.03 -3.45 7.70
N ILE A 41 -10.86 -2.82 7.86
CA ILE A 41 -10.17 -2.70 9.17
C ILE A 41 -11.06 -1.98 10.19
N ASN A 42 -11.73 -0.89 9.81
CA ASN A 42 -12.62 -0.16 10.70
C ASN A 42 -13.85 -0.98 11.14
N PHE A 43 -14.34 -1.88 10.29
CA PHE A 43 -15.45 -2.78 10.63
C PHE A 43 -15.00 -4.06 11.35
N ALA A 44 -13.71 -4.39 11.30
CA ALA A 44 -13.18 -5.57 11.94
C ALA A 44 -13.21 -5.42 13.47
N LYS A 45 -13.74 -6.45 14.14
CA LYS A 45 -13.76 -6.48 15.61
C LYS A 45 -12.37 -6.57 16.21
N PHE A 46 -11.46 -7.26 15.52
CA PHE A 46 -10.10 -7.50 15.97
C PHE A 46 -9.15 -7.31 14.79
N VAL A 47 -8.07 -6.59 15.06
CA VAL A 47 -6.99 -6.32 14.12
C VAL A 47 -5.69 -6.67 14.83
N SER A 48 -4.82 -7.40 14.14
CA SER A 48 -3.44 -7.64 14.54
C SER A 48 -2.52 -6.89 13.59
N VAL A 49 -1.49 -6.26 14.15
CA VAL A 49 -0.44 -5.59 13.39
C VAL A 49 0.87 -6.32 13.69
N ILE A 50 1.57 -6.75 12.64
CA ILE A 50 2.89 -7.38 12.73
C ILE A 50 3.86 -6.47 11.98
N ALA A 51 4.92 -6.04 12.65
CA ALA A 51 5.98 -5.24 12.03
C ALA A 51 7.31 -6.00 12.13
N ASP A 52 8.02 -6.13 11.02
CA ASP A 52 9.31 -6.80 10.94
C ASP A 52 10.29 -5.97 10.11
N GLU A 53 11.48 -5.75 10.66
CA GLU A 53 12.55 -5.03 9.98
C GLU A 53 13.35 -6.00 9.09
N THR A 54 13.38 -5.71 7.80
CA THR A 54 14.06 -6.53 6.80
C THR A 54 15.13 -5.68 6.11
N PRO A 55 16.42 -6.06 6.15
CA PRO A 55 17.44 -5.37 5.36
C PRO A 55 17.20 -5.68 3.88
N ASP A 56 17.06 -4.65 3.05
CA ASP A 56 16.89 -4.84 1.61
C ASP A 56 18.22 -5.18 0.91
N ILE A 57 18.16 -5.58 -0.36
CA ILE A 57 19.33 -5.95 -1.18
C ILE A 57 20.38 -4.83 -1.33
N SER A 58 20.01 -3.59 -1.00
CA SER A 58 20.84 -2.38 -1.10
C SER A 58 21.35 -1.88 0.25
N HIS A 59 21.16 -2.67 1.32
CA HIS A 59 21.45 -2.29 2.72
C HIS A 59 20.61 -1.11 3.24
N ARG A 60 19.42 -0.89 2.68
CA ARG A 60 18.42 0.02 3.24
C ARG A 60 17.53 -0.76 4.19
N GLU A 61 17.31 -0.21 5.38
CA GLU A 61 16.41 -0.79 6.36
C GLU A 61 14.97 -0.52 5.91
N GLN A 62 14.20 -1.58 5.72
CA GLN A 62 12.78 -1.50 5.41
C GLN A 62 11.99 -2.22 6.49
N MET A 63 10.80 -1.71 6.78
CA MET A 63 9.87 -2.35 7.70
C MET A 63 8.69 -2.91 6.92
N SER A 64 8.51 -4.22 6.99
CA SER A 64 7.28 -4.87 6.53
C SER A 64 6.23 -4.76 7.64
N VAL A 65 5.05 -4.26 7.30
CA VAL A 65 3.91 -4.18 8.23
C VAL A 65 2.75 -4.97 7.63
N ILE A 66 2.25 -5.93 8.40
CA ILE A 66 1.14 -6.80 8.04
C ILE A 66 -0.06 -6.44 8.92
N PHE A 67 -1.15 -6.06 8.28
CA PHE A 67 -2.46 -5.98 8.91
C PHE A 67 -3.18 -7.30 8.71
N ARG A 68 -3.61 -7.91 9.81
CA ARG A 68 -4.40 -9.14 9.83
C ARG A 68 -5.71 -8.87 10.55
N TYR A 69 -6.82 -9.05 9.86
CA TYR A 69 -8.15 -8.73 10.40
C TYR A 69 -9.21 -9.74 9.93
N LEU A 70 -10.30 -9.81 10.70
CA LEU A 70 -11.41 -10.71 10.43
C LEU A 70 -12.49 -10.00 9.59
N THR A 71 -12.84 -10.58 8.45
CA THR A 71 -13.96 -10.17 7.59
C THR A 71 -15.14 -11.13 7.76
N LYS A 72 -16.22 -10.88 7.01
CA LYS A 72 -17.39 -11.78 6.97
C LYS A 72 -17.07 -13.15 6.34
N THR A 73 -16.03 -13.22 5.51
CA THR A 73 -15.69 -14.39 4.71
C THR A 73 -14.48 -15.15 5.24
N GLY A 74 -13.66 -14.53 6.10
CA GLY A 74 -12.47 -15.16 6.65
C GLY A 74 -11.49 -14.17 7.24
N ILE A 75 -10.22 -14.59 7.32
CA ILE A 75 -9.11 -13.73 7.73
C ILE A 75 -8.48 -13.16 6.46
N GLU A 76 -8.28 -11.85 6.43
CA GLU A 76 -7.50 -11.18 5.39
C GLU A 76 -6.15 -10.73 5.97
N GLU A 77 -5.12 -10.77 5.13
CA GLU A 77 -3.76 -10.37 5.47
C GLU A 77 -3.19 -9.48 4.36
N ILE A 78 -2.76 -8.29 4.72
CA ILE A 78 -2.18 -7.32 3.77
C ILE A 78 -0.84 -6.85 4.30
N CYS A 79 0.19 -7.00 3.47
CA CYS A 79 1.55 -6.57 3.74
C CYS A 79 1.88 -5.28 2.99
N ARG A 80 2.55 -4.36 3.66
CA ARG A 80 3.13 -3.16 3.06
C ARG A 80 4.54 -2.93 3.57
N PHE A 81 5.42 -2.51 2.67
CA PHE A 81 6.79 -2.14 3.00
C PHE A 81 6.91 -0.62 3.17
N PHE A 82 7.63 -0.23 4.20
CA PHE A 82 7.94 1.16 4.52
C PHE A 82 9.47 1.31 4.55
N ASP A 83 9.96 2.37 3.90
CA ASP A 83 11.37 2.74 4.02
C ASP A 83 11.58 3.32 5.42
N VAL A 84 12.46 2.69 6.20
CA VAL A 84 12.83 3.11 7.56
C VAL A 84 14.35 3.29 7.69
N THR A 85 15.03 3.56 6.57
CA THR A 85 16.49 3.63 6.50
C THR A 85 17.10 4.66 7.47
N LEU A 86 16.34 5.68 7.86
CA LEU A 86 16.81 6.75 8.74
C LEU A 86 16.41 6.50 10.22
N GLU A 87 15.57 5.52 10.49
CA GLU A 87 14.90 5.24 11.76
C GLU A 87 15.56 4.05 12.47
N ARG A 88 16.70 4.30 13.11
CA ARG A 88 17.53 3.22 13.69
C ARG A 88 17.34 2.97 15.18
N GLY A 89 16.50 3.76 15.84
CA GLY A 89 16.23 3.65 17.26
C GLY A 89 14.82 3.14 17.54
N ALA A 90 14.67 2.46 18.68
CA ALA A 90 13.38 1.91 19.10
C ALA A 90 12.27 2.97 19.14
N ASP A 91 12.59 4.19 19.57
CA ASP A 91 11.63 5.30 19.62
C ASP A 91 11.17 5.73 18.22
N GLN A 92 12.10 5.80 17.26
CA GLN A 92 11.78 6.17 15.88
C GLN A 92 10.95 5.07 15.21
N LEU A 93 11.35 3.81 15.35
CA LEU A 93 10.60 2.67 14.82
C LEU A 93 9.19 2.60 15.42
N SER A 94 9.07 2.79 16.74
CA SER A 94 7.76 2.84 17.40
C SER A 94 6.90 3.97 16.84
N GLN A 95 7.47 5.15 16.63
CA GLN A 95 6.76 6.29 16.06
C GLN A 95 6.30 6.00 14.62
N SER A 96 7.17 5.42 13.79
CA SER A 96 6.83 4.99 12.44
C SER A 96 5.69 3.97 12.43
N ILE A 97 5.71 2.97 13.33
CA ILE A 97 4.63 1.99 13.46
C ILE A 97 3.31 2.68 13.83
N LEU A 98 3.32 3.62 14.80
CA LEU A 98 2.13 4.36 15.22
C LEU A 98 1.56 5.20 14.08
N GLU A 99 2.40 5.87 13.30
CA GLU A 99 1.98 6.65 12.13
C GLU A 99 1.36 5.75 11.05
N ILE A 100 1.91 4.55 10.84
CA ILE A 100 1.34 3.57 9.92
C ILE A 100 -0.03 3.12 10.42
N ILE A 101 -0.18 2.80 11.70
CA ILE A 101 -1.46 2.38 12.29
C ILE A 101 -2.52 3.49 12.12
N ASP A 102 -2.16 4.75 12.37
CA ASP A 102 -3.07 5.89 12.21
C ASP A 102 -3.47 6.13 10.75
N GLN A 103 -2.55 5.96 9.80
CA GLN A 103 -2.86 6.03 8.37
C GLN A 103 -3.96 5.04 7.94
N PHE A 104 -4.06 3.89 8.61
CA PHE A 104 -5.09 2.88 8.35
C PHE A 104 -6.37 3.06 9.20
N ASN A 105 -6.49 4.17 9.94
CA ASN A 105 -7.60 4.49 10.84
C ASN A 105 -7.85 3.43 11.93
N CYS A 106 -6.85 2.61 12.27
CA CYS A 106 -6.96 1.62 13.31
C CYS A 106 -6.84 2.30 14.68
N LYS A 107 -7.97 2.78 15.22
CA LYS A 107 -8.02 3.45 16.53
C LYS A 107 -8.44 2.49 17.63
N GLU A 108 -7.81 2.61 18.79
CA GLU A 108 -8.30 1.97 20.01
C GLU A 108 -9.66 2.61 20.40
N ASN A 109 -10.67 1.76 20.63
CA ASN A 109 -11.97 2.18 21.14
C ASN A 109 -11.96 2.30 22.67
#